data_AF-A0A964ALV2-F1
#
_entry.id   AF-A0A964ALV2-F1
#
_cell.length_a   1.000
_cell.length_b   1.000
_cell.length_c   1.000
_cell.angle_alpha   90.00
_cell.angle_beta   90.00
_cell.angle_gamma   90.00
#
_symmetry.space_group_name_H-M   'P 1'
#
loop_
_entity.id
_entity.type
_entity.pdbx_description
1 polymer ?
#
loop_
_entity_poly.entity_id
_entity_poly.type
_entity_poly.pdbx_seq_one_letter_code
_entity_poly.pdbx_strand_id
1 'polypeptide(L)'
;MTRTAKIIALSLVTSLGLGGVAVAKGGPGGPGGPGGPEGHRGHPVGEAIRALDLTEEQTAAADAMRDEIKALHEAGRESREATRDAMLAELESGDPSRKAIKALIDDEMDLARDAAQARADLLLDFYALLTPEQQAEFTTSLRASKERHEAMRDQHDGRRGPPPEDF
;
A
#
# COMPACT_ATOMS: atom_id res chain seq x y z
N MET A 1 -3.75 35.06 -28.33
CA MET A 1 -4.52 35.83 -27.32
C MET A 1 -5.11 34.87 -26.31
N THR A 2 -4.59 34.96 -25.08
CA THR A 2 -5.14 34.57 -23.76
C THR A 2 -5.85 33.22 -23.59
N ARG A 3 -5.13 32.25 -22.99
CA ARG A 3 -5.71 31.12 -22.24
C ARG A 3 -6.12 31.62 -20.86
N THR A 4 -7.41 31.62 -20.58
CA THR A 4 -7.99 32.04 -19.30
C THR A 4 -7.85 30.90 -18.29
N ALA A 5 -7.03 31.09 -17.25
CA ALA A 5 -6.92 30.15 -16.14
C ALA A 5 -8.15 30.29 -15.22
N LYS A 6 -8.87 29.20 -15.00
CA LYS A 6 -9.94 29.10 -13.99
C LYS A 6 -9.28 28.74 -12.65
N ILE A 7 -9.27 29.67 -11.72
CA ILE A 7 -8.85 29.43 -10.33
C ILE A 7 -10.04 28.77 -9.63
N ILE A 8 -9.88 27.51 -9.22
CA ILE A 8 -10.82 26.82 -8.33
C ILE A 8 -10.32 27.06 -6.91
N ALA A 9 -11.02 27.92 -6.17
CA ALA A 9 -10.78 28.16 -4.76
C ALA A 9 -11.42 27.03 -3.94
N LEU A 10 -10.62 26.27 -3.20
CA LEU A 10 -11.10 25.27 -2.25
C LEU A 10 -10.93 25.81 -0.82
N SER A 11 -12.04 25.91 -0.10
CA SER A 11 -12.11 26.53 1.23
C SER A 11 -11.61 25.59 2.33
N LEU A 12 -10.65 26.05 3.13
CA LEU A 12 -10.21 25.41 4.38
C LEU A 12 -11.30 25.52 5.46
N VAL A 13 -11.72 24.39 6.02
CA VAL A 13 -12.53 24.34 7.24
C VAL A 13 -11.64 24.07 8.44
N THR A 14 -11.76 24.95 9.43
CA THR A 14 -10.95 25.08 10.64
C THR A 14 -11.33 24.05 11.72
N SER A 15 -10.32 23.64 12.47
CA SER A 15 -10.29 22.61 13.52
C SER A 15 -10.80 23.05 14.90
N LEU A 16 -11.40 22.11 15.64
CA LEU A 16 -11.58 22.05 17.11
C LEU A 16 -11.71 20.55 17.47
N GLY A 17 -11.14 19.92 18.50
CA GLY A 17 -10.31 20.29 19.65
C GLY A 17 -10.38 19.17 20.72
N LEU A 18 -9.28 18.98 21.46
CA LEU A 18 -9.15 18.40 22.83
C LEU A 18 -9.28 16.88 23.09
N GLY A 19 -8.22 16.31 23.71
CA GLY A 19 -8.35 15.59 24.99
C GLY A 19 -7.76 14.17 25.09
N GLY A 20 -6.72 14.01 25.93
CA GLY A 20 -6.43 12.74 26.63
C GLY A 20 -5.01 12.19 26.50
N VAL A 21 -4.14 12.47 27.48
CA VAL A 21 -2.89 11.71 27.71
C VAL A 21 -3.21 10.50 28.60
N ALA A 22 -2.98 9.28 28.08
CA ALA A 22 -2.95 8.06 28.88
C ALA A 22 -1.52 7.48 28.84
N VAL A 23 -0.86 7.47 29.99
CA VAL A 23 0.41 6.78 30.21
C VAL A 23 0.09 5.32 30.54
N ALA A 24 0.40 4.39 29.63
CA ALA A 24 0.38 2.97 29.90
C ALA A 24 1.82 2.46 30.08
N LYS A 25 2.13 2.04 31.31
CA LYS A 25 3.38 1.37 31.71
C LYS A 25 3.14 -0.13 31.60
N GLY A 26 3.73 -0.79 30.60
CA GLY A 26 3.54 -2.22 30.36
C GLY A 26 4.85 -2.94 30.01
N GLY A 27 5.39 -3.69 31.00
CA GLY A 27 6.11 -4.97 30.86
C GLY A 27 7.47 -5.03 30.15
N PRO A 28 8.46 -5.79 30.66
CA PRO A 28 9.64 -6.17 29.88
C PRO A 28 9.23 -7.15 28.77
N GLY A 29 9.32 -6.69 27.52
CA GLY A 29 9.06 -7.49 26.33
C GLY A 29 10.02 -8.67 26.24
N GLY A 30 9.46 -9.85 25.93
CA GLY A 30 10.23 -11.04 25.58
C GLY A 30 11.05 -10.86 24.30
N PRO A 31 11.95 -11.81 23.99
CA PRO A 31 12.79 -11.73 22.80
C PRO A 31 11.91 -11.68 21.54
N GLY A 32 11.90 -10.51 20.90
CA GLY A 32 11.22 -10.30 19.63
C GLY A 32 11.76 -11.26 18.57
N GLY A 33 10.84 -11.90 17.85
CA GLY A 33 11.15 -12.45 16.53
C GLY A 33 11.70 -11.35 15.61
N PRO A 34 12.28 -11.71 14.45
CA PRO A 34 12.89 -10.74 13.55
C PRO A 34 11.83 -9.78 13.01
N GLY A 35 11.72 -8.64 13.67
CA GLY A 35 10.70 -7.62 13.49
C GLY A 35 10.98 -6.47 14.45
N GLY A 36 12.22 -5.98 14.44
CA GLY A 36 12.59 -4.75 15.15
C GLY A 36 11.90 -3.52 14.55
N PRO A 37 11.98 -2.35 15.23
CA PRO A 37 11.33 -1.10 14.82
C PRO A 37 11.79 -0.51 13.47
N GLU A 38 12.61 -1.23 12.70
CA GLU A 38 13.12 -0.88 11.36
C GLU A 38 12.40 -1.64 10.22
N GLY A 39 11.26 -2.30 10.50
CA GLY A 39 10.58 -3.21 9.57
C GLY A 39 9.72 -2.56 8.48
N HIS A 40 9.44 -1.25 8.52
CA HIS A 40 8.65 -0.57 7.49
C HIS A 40 9.54 -0.07 6.35
N ARG A 41 10.14 -1.00 5.58
CA ARG A 41 10.75 -0.61 4.30
C ARG A 41 9.64 -0.15 3.36
N GLY A 42 9.74 1.10 2.91
CA GLY A 42 8.71 1.72 2.11
C GLY A 42 8.61 1.11 0.72
N HIS A 43 7.40 0.98 0.20
CA HIS A 43 7.15 0.55 -1.18
C HIS A 43 7.91 1.44 -2.19
N PRO A 44 8.41 0.91 -3.34
CA PRO A 44 9.21 1.68 -4.31
C PRO A 44 8.61 3.02 -4.73
N VAL A 45 7.29 3.05 -4.97
CA VAL A 45 6.54 4.29 -5.28
C VAL A 45 6.62 5.31 -4.14
N GLY A 46 6.49 4.87 -2.89
CA GLY A 46 6.58 5.77 -1.73
C GLY A 46 7.99 6.34 -1.54
N GLU A 47 9.04 5.57 -1.85
CA GLU A 47 10.41 6.08 -1.92
C GLU A 47 10.58 7.11 -3.03
N ALA A 48 10.02 6.85 -4.22
CA ALA A 48 10.09 7.76 -5.35
C ALA A 48 9.43 9.12 -5.06
N ILE A 49 8.25 9.13 -4.42
CA ILE A 49 7.56 10.38 -4.03
C ILE A 49 8.39 11.16 -3.00
N ARG A 50 9.02 10.49 -2.03
CA ARG A 50 9.85 11.15 -1.01
C ARG A 50 11.12 11.80 -1.57
N ALA A 51 11.56 11.38 -2.75
CA ALA A 51 12.72 11.98 -3.41
C ALA A 51 12.39 13.33 -4.07
N LEU A 52 11.11 13.62 -4.32
CA LEU A 52 10.69 14.84 -5.00
C LEU A 52 10.67 16.04 -4.05
N ASP A 53 11.12 17.18 -4.55
CA ASP A 53 10.87 18.47 -3.92
C ASP A 53 9.45 18.95 -4.29
N LEU A 54 8.47 18.64 -3.44
CA LEU A 54 7.05 18.90 -3.69
C LEU A 54 6.62 20.29 -3.19
N THR A 55 5.73 20.93 -3.96
CA THR A 55 4.96 22.08 -3.46
C THR A 55 3.98 21.67 -2.34
N GLU A 56 3.42 22.64 -1.63
CA GLU A 56 2.42 22.38 -0.59
C GLU A 56 1.18 21.66 -1.18
N GLU A 57 0.72 22.09 -2.36
CA GLU A 57 -0.42 21.49 -3.05
C GLU A 57 -0.12 20.06 -3.49
N GLN A 58 1.08 19.80 -4.03
CA GLN A 58 1.50 18.44 -4.41
C GLN A 58 1.70 17.54 -3.19
N THR A 59 2.16 18.08 -2.06
CA THR A 59 2.30 17.34 -0.80
C THR A 59 0.94 16.89 -0.30
N ALA A 60 -0.04 17.80 -0.27
CA ALA A 60 -1.42 17.46 0.11
C ALA A 60 -2.02 16.39 -0.81
N ALA A 61 -1.78 16.47 -2.12
CA ALA A 61 -2.21 15.44 -3.07
C ALA A 61 -1.51 14.08 -2.83
N ALA A 62 -0.21 14.10 -2.53
CA ALA A 62 0.55 12.89 -2.21
C ALA A 62 0.04 12.21 -0.94
N ASP A 63 -0.31 12.98 0.09
CA ASP A 63 -0.83 12.46 1.35
C ASP A 63 -2.26 11.90 1.18
N ALA A 64 -3.14 12.61 0.47
CA ALA A 64 -4.46 12.08 0.13
C ALA A 64 -4.37 10.76 -0.66
N MET A 65 -3.48 10.68 -1.65
CA MET A 65 -3.22 9.44 -2.38
C MET A 65 -2.72 8.32 -1.45
N ARG A 66 -1.82 8.61 -0.49
CA ARG A 66 -1.29 7.61 0.45
C ARG A 66 -2.38 7.08 1.36
N ASP A 67 -3.26 7.94 1.86
CA ASP A 67 -4.37 7.56 2.72
C ASP A 67 -5.36 6.66 1.97
N GLU A 68 -5.68 6.99 0.71
CA GLU A 68 -6.56 6.16 -0.12
C GLU A 68 -5.93 4.80 -0.44
N ILE A 69 -4.63 4.77 -0.79
CA ILE A 69 -3.91 3.51 -1.00
C ILE A 69 -3.88 2.66 0.27
N LYS A 70 -3.75 3.29 1.44
CA LYS A 70 -3.79 2.59 2.72
C LYS A 70 -5.18 1.99 2.97
N ALA A 71 -6.25 2.74 2.72
CA ALA A 71 -7.62 2.25 2.83
C ALA A 71 -7.88 1.06 1.90
N LEU A 72 -7.45 1.14 0.63
CA LEU A 72 -7.52 0.03 -0.33
C LEU A 72 -6.76 -1.21 0.16
N HIS A 73 -5.59 -1.01 0.78
CA HIS A 73 -4.80 -2.10 1.34
C HIS A 73 -5.49 -2.77 2.54
N GLU A 74 -6.08 -1.97 3.44
CA GLU A 74 -6.82 -2.48 4.60
C GLU A 74 -8.07 -3.27 4.16
N ALA A 75 -8.86 -2.72 3.24
CA ALA A 75 -10.02 -3.41 2.67
C ALA A 75 -9.63 -4.73 1.97
N GLY A 76 -8.55 -4.71 1.18
CA GLY A 76 -8.02 -5.93 0.56
C GLY A 76 -7.51 -6.95 1.57
N ARG A 77 -6.95 -6.52 2.71
CA ARG A 77 -6.54 -7.44 3.78
C ARG A 77 -7.75 -8.11 4.42
N GLU A 78 -8.77 -7.33 4.76
CA GLU A 78 -10.01 -7.82 5.36
C GLU A 78 -10.73 -8.81 4.44
N SER A 79 -10.81 -8.53 3.13
CA SER A 79 -11.36 -9.46 2.14
C SER A 79 -10.61 -10.78 2.09
N ARG A 80 -9.28 -10.74 2.12
CA ARG A 80 -8.44 -11.96 2.11
C ARG A 80 -8.65 -12.80 3.36
N GLU A 81 -8.76 -12.15 4.51
CA GLU A 81 -9.05 -12.81 5.79
C GLU A 81 -10.43 -13.49 5.72
N ALA A 82 -11.47 -12.77 5.31
CA ALA A 82 -12.82 -13.31 5.15
C ALA A 82 -12.88 -14.47 4.15
N THR A 83 -12.18 -14.35 3.01
CA THR A 83 -12.09 -15.39 1.99
C THR A 83 -11.42 -16.65 2.54
N ARG A 84 -10.34 -16.50 3.31
CA ARG A 84 -9.67 -17.64 3.96
C ARG A 84 -10.58 -18.34 4.95
N ASP A 85 -11.29 -17.58 5.78
CA ASP A 85 -12.23 -18.14 6.75
C ASP A 85 -13.38 -18.88 6.07
N ALA A 86 -13.92 -18.32 4.97
CA ALA A 86 -14.95 -18.98 4.17
C ALA A 86 -14.45 -20.26 3.49
N MET A 87 -13.21 -20.25 2.97
CA MET A 87 -12.59 -21.45 2.40
C MET A 87 -12.39 -22.54 3.48
N LEU A 88 -11.95 -22.16 4.68
CA LEU A 88 -11.80 -23.10 5.81
C LEU A 88 -13.14 -23.70 6.19
N ALA A 89 -14.19 -22.89 6.33
CA ALA A 89 -15.54 -23.36 6.66
C ALA A 89 -16.09 -24.34 5.60
N GLU A 90 -15.85 -24.07 4.31
CA GLU A 90 -16.25 -24.97 3.22
C GLU A 90 -15.54 -26.32 3.31
N LEU A 91 -14.23 -26.32 3.64
CA LEU A 91 -13.45 -27.55 3.83
C LEU A 91 -13.89 -28.34 5.07
N GLU A 92 -14.30 -27.65 6.13
CA GLU A 92 -14.81 -28.26 7.36
C GLU A 92 -16.23 -28.83 7.23
N SER A 93 -16.96 -28.47 6.17
CA SER A 93 -18.35 -28.92 5.93
C SER A 93 -18.51 -30.43 5.69
N GLY A 94 -17.42 -31.14 5.39
CA GLY A 94 -17.41 -32.58 5.10
C GLY A 94 -17.78 -32.95 3.65
N ASP A 95 -18.39 -32.04 2.89
CA ASP A 95 -18.64 -32.17 1.44
C ASP A 95 -18.31 -30.85 0.71
N PRO A 96 -17.01 -30.49 0.60
CA PRO A 96 -16.60 -29.20 0.05
C PRO A 96 -16.98 -29.06 -1.43
N SER A 97 -17.66 -27.98 -1.74
CA SER A 97 -18.01 -27.59 -3.10
C SER A 97 -16.85 -26.90 -3.80
N ARG A 98 -16.28 -27.59 -4.80
CA ARG A 98 -15.31 -26.98 -5.72
C ARG A 98 -15.85 -25.70 -6.38
N LYS A 99 -17.15 -25.62 -6.62
CA LYS A 99 -17.79 -24.43 -7.21
C LYS A 99 -17.77 -23.26 -6.22
N ALA A 100 -18.06 -23.51 -4.93
CA ALA A 100 -18.04 -22.48 -3.90
C ALA A 100 -16.63 -21.93 -3.69
N ILE A 101 -15.62 -22.79 -3.57
CA ILE A 101 -14.23 -22.38 -3.45
C ILE A 101 -13.77 -21.53 -4.64
N LYS A 102 -14.15 -21.91 -5.86
CA LYS A 102 -13.81 -21.11 -7.05
C LYS A 102 -14.46 -19.73 -7.02
N ALA A 103 -15.73 -19.64 -6.64
CA ALA A 103 -16.42 -18.36 -6.51
C ALA A 103 -15.71 -17.44 -5.50
N LEU A 104 -15.29 -17.96 -4.34
CA LEU A 104 -14.52 -17.20 -3.35
C LEU A 104 -13.19 -16.66 -3.92
N ILE A 105 -12.51 -17.46 -4.75
CA ILE A 105 -11.27 -17.04 -5.41
C ILE A 105 -11.55 -15.98 -6.48
N ASP A 106 -12.60 -16.18 -7.29
CA ASP A 106 -12.98 -15.25 -8.36
C ASP A 106 -13.33 -13.88 -7.76
N ASP A 107 -14.11 -13.84 -6.68
CA ASP A 107 -14.47 -12.60 -5.96
C ASP A 107 -13.24 -11.85 -5.42
N GLU A 108 -12.29 -12.58 -4.81
CA GLU A 108 -11.03 -12.00 -4.33
C GLU A 108 -10.14 -11.49 -5.48
N MET A 109 -10.14 -12.16 -6.63
CA MET A 109 -9.41 -11.73 -7.82
C MET A 109 -10.00 -10.46 -8.43
N ASP A 110 -11.33 -10.34 -8.46
CA ASP A 110 -12.02 -9.16 -8.95
C ASP A 110 -11.76 -7.96 -8.04
N LEU A 111 -11.86 -8.13 -6.71
CA LEU A 111 -11.49 -7.06 -5.77
C LEU A 111 -10.03 -6.64 -5.93
N ALA A 112 -9.10 -7.59 -6.08
CA ALA A 112 -7.69 -7.28 -6.28
C ALA A 112 -7.44 -6.54 -7.59
N ARG A 113 -8.19 -6.85 -8.65
CA ARG A 113 -8.15 -6.13 -9.93
C ARG A 113 -8.61 -4.69 -9.76
N ASP A 114 -9.76 -4.48 -9.12
CA ASP A 114 -10.35 -3.16 -8.92
C ASP A 114 -9.42 -2.28 -8.06
N ALA A 115 -8.87 -2.84 -6.97
CA ALA A 115 -7.90 -2.13 -6.13
C ALA A 115 -6.61 -1.77 -6.91
N ALA A 116 -6.15 -2.63 -7.82
CA ALA A 116 -4.98 -2.34 -8.65
C ALA A 116 -5.26 -1.21 -9.65
N GLN A 117 -6.45 -1.18 -10.25
CA GLN A 117 -6.89 -0.10 -11.14
C GLN A 117 -7.00 1.22 -10.38
N ALA A 118 -7.69 1.25 -9.25
CA ALA A 118 -7.83 2.45 -8.42
C ALA A 118 -6.45 3.00 -7.99
N ARG A 119 -5.53 2.12 -7.59
CA ARG A 119 -4.16 2.53 -7.24
C ARG A 119 -3.39 3.11 -8.43
N ALA A 120 -3.59 2.57 -9.63
CA ALA A 120 -2.96 3.10 -10.84
C ALA A 120 -3.52 4.49 -11.19
N ASP A 121 -4.84 4.67 -11.10
CA ASP A 121 -5.51 5.94 -11.37
C ASP A 121 -5.02 7.03 -10.41
N LEU A 122 -5.00 6.75 -9.10
CA LEU A 122 -4.47 7.67 -8.09
C LEU A 122 -3.02 8.09 -8.37
N LEU A 123 -2.19 7.15 -8.81
CA LEU A 123 -0.80 7.44 -9.14
C LEU A 123 -0.67 8.31 -10.40
N LEU A 124 -1.49 8.03 -11.42
CA LEU A 124 -1.53 8.81 -12.65
C LEU A 124 -2.01 10.25 -12.38
N ASP A 125 -3.03 10.41 -11.54
CA ASP A 125 -3.54 11.71 -11.13
C ASP A 125 -2.46 12.50 -10.39
N PHE A 126 -1.75 11.89 -9.44
CA PHE A 126 -0.63 12.54 -8.78
C PHE A 126 0.50 12.90 -9.76
N TYR A 127 0.86 11.98 -10.66
CA TYR A 127 1.92 12.20 -11.66
C TYR A 127 1.59 13.35 -12.62
N ALA A 128 0.31 13.55 -12.95
CA ALA A 128 -0.15 14.66 -13.78
C ALA A 128 -0.01 16.04 -13.10
N LEU A 129 0.08 16.09 -11.77
CA LEU A 129 0.33 17.34 -11.01
C LEU A 129 1.80 17.73 -10.93
N LEU A 130 2.71 16.82 -11.28
CA LEU A 130 4.15 17.06 -11.22
C LEU A 130 4.63 17.93 -12.38
N THR A 131 5.68 18.73 -12.13
CA THR A 131 6.39 19.41 -13.22
C THR A 131 7.14 18.40 -14.11
N PRO A 132 7.51 18.75 -15.34
CA PRO A 132 8.31 17.87 -16.19
C PRO A 132 9.61 17.39 -15.55
N GLU A 133 10.26 18.25 -14.76
CA GLU A 133 11.49 17.92 -14.02
C GLU A 133 11.21 16.90 -12.91
N GLN A 134 10.16 17.13 -12.10
CA GLN A 134 9.73 16.19 -11.06
C GLN A 134 9.28 14.84 -11.65
N GLN A 135 8.65 14.83 -12.82
CA GLN A 135 8.28 13.59 -13.53
C GLN A 135 9.50 12.76 -13.94
N ALA A 136 10.57 13.41 -14.41
CA ALA A 136 11.82 12.76 -14.75
C ALA A 136 12.53 12.20 -13.50
N GLU A 137 12.52 12.97 -12.41
CA GLU A 137 13.07 12.52 -11.12
C GLU A 137 12.27 11.34 -10.54
N PHE A 138 10.94 11.42 -10.60
CA PHE A 138 10.05 10.37 -10.12
C PHE A 138 10.33 9.03 -10.81
N THR A 139 10.40 9.02 -12.14
CA THR A 139 10.66 7.79 -12.91
C THR A 139 12.06 7.23 -12.68
N THR A 140 13.05 8.10 -12.53
CA THR A 140 14.43 7.72 -12.18
C THR A 140 14.49 7.08 -10.80
N SER A 141 13.89 7.74 -9.81
CA SER A 141 13.84 7.27 -8.42
C SER A 141 13.04 5.97 -8.31
N LEU A 142 11.94 5.83 -9.04
CA LEU A 142 11.14 4.60 -9.07
C LEU A 142 11.95 3.41 -9.61
N ARG A 143 12.71 3.61 -10.69
CA ARG A 143 13.59 2.56 -11.26
C ARG A 143 14.65 2.13 -10.25
N ALA A 144 15.36 3.09 -9.66
CA ALA A 144 16.39 2.81 -8.66
C ALA A 144 15.80 2.10 -7.42
N SER A 145 14.62 2.52 -6.98
CA SER A 145 13.92 1.90 -5.84
C SER A 145 13.48 0.47 -6.14
N LYS A 146 13.02 0.21 -7.37
CA LYS A 146 12.68 -1.14 -7.85
C LYS A 146 13.91 -2.05 -7.87
N GLU A 147 15.02 -1.61 -8.46
CA GLU A 147 16.27 -2.38 -8.53
C GLU A 147 16.80 -2.72 -7.13
N ARG A 148 16.75 -1.77 -6.18
CA ARG A 148 17.11 -2.02 -4.77
C ARG A 148 16.20 -3.08 -4.14
N HIS A 149 14.90 -3.00 -4.37
CA HIS A 149 13.94 -3.98 -3.84
C HIS A 149 14.17 -5.38 -4.41
N GLU A 150 14.46 -5.49 -5.70
CA GLU A 150 14.78 -6.76 -6.37
C GLU A 150 16.08 -7.37 -5.82
N ALA A 151 17.16 -6.59 -5.75
CA ALA A 151 18.43 -7.07 -5.20
C ALA A 151 18.34 -7.52 -3.74
N MET A 152 17.46 -6.88 -2.95
CA MET A 152 17.20 -7.27 -1.56
C MET A 152 16.37 -8.56 -1.47
N ARG A 153 15.39 -8.74 -2.36
CA ARG A 153 14.59 -9.96 -2.45
C ARG A 153 15.48 -11.16 -2.76
N ASP A 154 16.36 -11.04 -3.75
CA ASP A 154 17.28 -12.10 -4.15
C ASP A 154 18.22 -12.51 -3.01
N GLN A 155 18.69 -11.54 -2.21
CA GLN A 155 19.49 -11.82 -1.02
C GLN A 155 18.70 -12.54 0.08
N HIS A 156 17.42 -12.20 0.26
CA HIS A 156 16.57 -12.84 1.26
C HIS A 156 16.22 -14.28 0.84
N ASP A 157 15.91 -14.49 -0.43
CA ASP A 157 15.60 -15.82 -1.00
C ASP A 157 16.86 -16.71 -1.00
N GLY A 158 18.03 -16.16 -1.32
CA GLY A 158 19.31 -16.88 -1.24
C GLY A 158 19.73 -17.28 0.19
N ARG A 159 19.23 -16.59 1.22
CA ARG A 159 19.45 -16.96 2.64
C ARG A 159 18.45 -17.98 3.17
N ARG A 160 17.32 -18.21 2.50
CA ARG A 160 16.25 -19.10 2.98
C ARG A 160 16.53 -20.59 2.72
N GLY A 161 17.59 -20.92 1.98
CA GLY A 161 17.96 -22.28 1.59
C GLY A 161 16.93 -22.89 0.61
N PRO A 162 17.28 -23.96 -0.13
CA PRO A 162 16.28 -24.70 -0.89
C PRO A 162 15.16 -25.18 0.05
N PRO A 163 13.89 -25.24 -0.41
CA PRO A 163 12.84 -25.88 0.38
C PRO A 163 13.28 -27.30 0.75
N PRO A 164 12.94 -27.80 1.96
CA PRO A 164 13.26 -29.18 2.32
C PRO A 164 12.73 -30.12 1.23
N GLU A 165 13.63 -30.90 0.65
CA GLU A 165 13.32 -31.90 -0.38
C GLU A 165 12.71 -33.14 0.29
N ASP A 166 11.48 -33.04 0.82
CA ASP A 166 10.75 -34.22 1.29
C ASP A 166 9.23 -33.97 1.23
N PHE A 167 8.58 -34.49 0.18
CA PHE A 167 7.17 -34.91 0.15
C PHE A 167 7.00 -36.11 -0.78
#